data_AF-A0A928RMQ8-F1
#
_entry.id   AF-A0A928RMQ8-F1
#
_cell.length_a   1.000
_cell.length_b   1.000
_cell.length_c   1.000
_cell.angle_alpha   90.00
_cell.angle_beta   90.00
_cell.angle_gamma   90.00
#
_symmetry.space_group_name_H-M   'P 1'
#
loop_
_entity.id
_entity.type
_entity.pdbx_description
1 polymer ?
#
loop_
_entity_poly.entity_id
_entity_poly.type
_entity_poly.pdbx_seq_one_letter_code
_entity_poly.pdbx_strand_id
1 'polypeptide(L)'
;MDLEVVSKNKKRIIAMVFLLLGMLAIDGIACVFMLNYNTFLPSAPIILDDGKSILITTSINENYLGYRFRFMSTDEEDVLIESAANTLTDAQLEESGLILGKTYRVSVCYMGETEAAGTGYGESVSWVYSKVLDKPEISIDEINQVISWTEVENADYYVVHYKNGSSFVSQKYYSLSFDYSSWVGGDKEFYVVAHSNNSAYRCSQVSEKLKFQHKYRMLQVSSATFNSSNFYLSVVLQEQISYIEVDINGKSYVVKLPEYKYNYTSHLYQYEGINLKTVYKEGATIKVKPYPSNDHMSYKGDWFTVIINND
;
A
#
# COMPACT_ATOMS: atom_id res chain seq x y z
N MET A 1 -96.94 -5.60 -39.81
CA MET A 1 -95.57 -5.28 -40.24
C MET A 1 -94.68 -4.78 -39.09
N ASP A 2 -95.18 -4.74 -37.84
CA ASP A 2 -94.43 -4.16 -36.70
C ASP A 2 -93.75 -5.18 -35.77
N LEU A 3 -94.20 -6.44 -35.72
CA LEU A 3 -93.60 -7.46 -34.83
C LEU A 3 -92.22 -7.95 -35.30
N GLU A 4 -91.99 -7.97 -36.62
CA GLU A 4 -90.72 -8.42 -37.21
C GLU A 4 -89.61 -7.36 -37.06
N VAL A 5 -89.98 -6.08 -37.11
CA VAL A 5 -89.08 -4.93 -36.89
C VAL A 5 -88.62 -4.87 -35.42
N VAL A 6 -89.53 -5.11 -34.47
CA VAL A 6 -89.21 -5.13 -33.04
C VAL A 6 -88.27 -6.29 -32.69
N SER A 7 -88.49 -7.49 -33.25
CA SER A 7 -87.61 -8.66 -33.08
C SER A 7 -86.19 -8.41 -33.61
N LYS A 8 -86.08 -7.79 -34.80
CA LYS A 8 -84.80 -7.48 -35.45
C LYS A 8 -84.03 -6.40 -34.70
N ASN A 9 -84.71 -5.39 -34.15
CA ASN A 9 -84.11 -4.36 -33.32
C ASN A 9 -83.63 -4.92 -31.97
N LYS A 10 -84.40 -5.83 -31.34
CA LYS A 10 -83.99 -6.48 -30.09
C LYS A 10 -82.73 -7.35 -30.25
N LYS A 11 -82.63 -8.11 -31.35
CA LYS A 11 -81.41 -8.88 -31.68
C LYS A 11 -80.19 -7.99 -31.92
N ARG A 12 -80.38 -6.84 -32.59
CA ARG A 12 -79.31 -5.84 -32.81
C ARG A 12 -78.85 -5.19 -31.50
N ILE A 13 -79.77 -4.85 -30.61
CA ILE A 13 -79.44 -4.29 -29.29
C ILE A 13 -78.66 -5.30 -28.46
N ILE A 14 -79.08 -6.57 -28.42
CA ILE A 14 -78.37 -7.63 -27.69
C ILE A 14 -76.95 -7.81 -28.25
N ALA A 15 -76.80 -7.86 -29.58
CA ALA A 15 -75.47 -7.96 -30.21
C ALA A 15 -74.57 -6.77 -29.87
N MET A 16 -75.11 -5.53 -29.87
CA MET A 16 -74.38 -4.34 -29.47
C MET A 16 -73.93 -4.39 -28.00
N VAL A 17 -74.78 -4.86 -27.10
CA VAL A 17 -74.44 -4.99 -25.66
C VAL A 17 -73.32 -6.02 -25.45
N PHE A 18 -73.38 -7.17 -26.12
CA PHE A 18 -72.30 -8.16 -26.04
C PHE A 18 -70.98 -7.64 -26.62
N LEU A 19 -71.04 -6.84 -27.68
CA LEU A 19 -69.85 -6.22 -28.28
C LEU A 19 -69.25 -5.16 -27.34
N LEU A 20 -70.09 -4.37 -26.68
CA LEU A 20 -69.68 -3.40 -25.66
C LEU A 20 -69.06 -4.07 -24.43
N LEU A 21 -69.67 -5.15 -23.92
CA LEU A 21 -69.13 -5.92 -22.81
C LEU A 21 -67.82 -6.62 -23.18
N GLY A 22 -67.71 -7.11 -24.42
CA GLY A 22 -66.47 -7.68 -24.95
C GLY A 22 -65.34 -6.67 -25.03
N MET A 23 -65.62 -5.45 -25.52
CA MET A 23 -64.63 -4.35 -25.55
C MET A 23 -64.21 -3.94 -24.15
N LEU A 24 -65.16 -3.77 -23.21
CA LEU A 24 -64.85 -3.46 -21.81
C LEU A 24 -64.02 -4.55 -21.12
N ALA A 25 -64.26 -5.83 -21.42
CA ALA A 25 -63.48 -6.93 -20.89
C ALA A 25 -62.05 -6.95 -21.44
N ILE A 26 -61.88 -6.68 -22.74
CA ILE A 26 -60.56 -6.59 -23.37
C ILE A 26 -59.79 -5.39 -22.82
N ASP A 27 -60.42 -4.23 -22.68
CA ASP A 27 -59.80 -3.04 -22.11
C ASP A 27 -59.43 -3.26 -20.64
N GLY A 28 -60.29 -3.93 -19.86
CA GLY A 28 -59.99 -4.29 -18.47
C GLY A 28 -58.79 -5.23 -18.36
N ILE A 29 -58.71 -6.25 -19.22
CA ILE A 29 -57.56 -7.18 -19.27
C ILE A 29 -56.31 -6.43 -19.73
N ALA A 30 -56.39 -5.60 -20.78
CA ALA A 30 -55.27 -4.81 -21.27
C ALA A 30 -54.76 -3.81 -20.23
N CYS A 31 -55.65 -3.20 -19.44
CA CYS A 31 -55.27 -2.29 -18.36
C CYS A 31 -54.59 -3.04 -17.21
N VAL A 32 -55.07 -4.23 -16.84
CA VAL A 32 -54.41 -5.11 -15.85
C VAL A 32 -53.04 -5.57 -16.34
N PHE A 33 -52.90 -5.90 -17.63
CA PHE A 33 -51.60 -6.22 -18.23
C PHE A 33 -50.67 -5.02 -18.24
N MET A 34 -51.12 -3.83 -18.66
CA MET A 34 -50.30 -2.61 -18.69
C MET A 34 -49.90 -2.11 -17.30
N LEU A 35 -50.75 -2.28 -16.29
CA LEU A 35 -50.43 -1.92 -14.90
C LEU A 35 -49.44 -2.90 -14.25
N ASN A 36 -49.49 -4.18 -14.63
CA ASN A 36 -48.54 -5.20 -14.15
C ASN A 36 -47.25 -5.29 -14.98
N TYR A 37 -47.26 -4.82 -16.24
CA TYR A 37 -46.09 -4.82 -17.12
C TYR A 37 -45.26 -3.55 -16.90
N ASN A 38 -44.58 -3.50 -15.77
CA ASN A 38 -43.72 -2.39 -15.41
C ASN A 38 -42.39 -2.51 -16.19
N THR A 39 -42.26 -1.78 -17.30
CA THR A 39 -41.11 -1.81 -18.23
C THR A 39 -39.83 -1.16 -17.68
N PHE A 40 -39.83 -0.70 -16.44
CA PHE A 40 -38.67 -0.05 -15.84
C PHE A 40 -37.63 -1.10 -15.46
N LEU A 41 -36.68 -1.33 -16.37
CA LEU A 41 -35.47 -2.09 -16.09
C LEU A 41 -34.58 -1.30 -15.11
N PRO A 42 -33.85 -1.99 -14.22
CA PRO A 42 -32.83 -1.32 -13.40
C PRO A 42 -31.78 -0.65 -14.28
N SER A 43 -31.25 0.48 -13.83
CA SER A 43 -30.01 1.03 -14.40
C SER A 43 -28.83 0.12 -14.06
N ALA A 44 -27.69 0.35 -14.73
CA ALA A 44 -26.45 -0.32 -14.37
C ALA A 44 -26.16 -0.16 -12.86
N PRO A 45 -25.75 -1.23 -12.16
CA PRO A 45 -25.46 -1.12 -10.73
C PRO A 45 -24.23 -0.23 -10.50
N ILE A 46 -24.25 0.49 -9.38
CA ILE A 46 -23.13 1.30 -8.90
C ILE A 46 -22.32 0.43 -7.96
N ILE A 47 -21.00 0.36 -8.18
CA ILE A 47 -20.07 -0.42 -7.36
C ILE A 47 -19.16 0.55 -6.62
N LEU A 48 -19.28 0.55 -5.29
CA LEU A 48 -18.41 1.29 -4.38
C LEU A 48 -17.43 0.28 -3.79
N ASP A 49 -16.20 0.30 -4.30
CA ASP A 49 -15.17 -0.68 -4.00
C ASP A 49 -13.85 0.03 -3.65
N ASP A 50 -13.52 0.07 -2.36
CA ASP A 50 -12.22 0.52 -1.86
C ASP A 50 -11.23 -0.64 -1.60
N GLY A 51 -11.65 -1.88 -1.89
CA GLY A 51 -10.91 -3.12 -1.71
C GLY A 51 -10.88 -3.69 -0.31
N LYS A 52 -11.46 -2.98 0.68
CA LYS A 52 -11.70 -3.49 2.04
C LYS A 52 -13.19 -3.67 2.31
N SER A 53 -14.00 -2.79 1.75
CA SER A 53 -15.45 -2.79 1.79
C SER A 53 -15.96 -2.65 0.37
N ILE A 54 -16.79 -3.62 -0.03
CA ILE A 54 -17.43 -3.63 -1.34
C ILE A 54 -18.93 -3.52 -1.14
N LEU A 55 -19.53 -2.53 -1.79
CA LEU A 55 -20.97 -2.31 -1.82
C LEU A 55 -21.42 -2.19 -3.28
N ILE A 56 -22.31 -3.09 -3.70
CA ILE A 56 -22.94 -3.03 -5.02
C ILE A 56 -24.39 -2.63 -4.84
N THR A 57 -24.80 -1.51 -5.43
CA THR A 57 -26.15 -0.95 -5.25
C THR A 57 -26.85 -0.74 -6.58
N THR A 58 -28.18 -0.87 -6.58
CA THR A 58 -29.04 -0.49 -7.71
C THR A 58 -30.10 0.52 -7.26
N SER A 59 -30.87 1.08 -8.19
CA SER A 59 -31.98 1.98 -7.89
C SER A 59 -33.09 1.27 -7.12
N ILE A 60 -33.66 1.93 -6.12
CA ILE A 60 -34.78 1.40 -5.35
C ILE A 60 -36.04 1.37 -6.22
N ASN A 61 -36.80 0.29 -6.14
CA ASN A 61 -38.12 0.20 -6.73
C ASN A 61 -39.09 -0.55 -5.80
N GLU A 62 -39.98 0.21 -5.16
CA GLU A 62 -40.92 -0.31 -4.14
C GLU A 62 -42.02 -1.22 -4.73
N ASN A 63 -42.15 -1.31 -6.05
CA ASN A 63 -43.13 -2.18 -6.70
C ASN A 63 -42.68 -3.65 -6.75
N TYR A 64 -41.47 -3.97 -6.28
CA TYR A 64 -40.87 -5.29 -6.35
C TYR A 64 -40.43 -5.78 -4.97
N LEU A 65 -40.40 -7.10 -4.79
CA LEU A 65 -40.10 -7.74 -3.51
C LEU A 65 -38.61 -7.87 -3.21
N GLY A 66 -37.77 -7.75 -4.23
CA GLY A 66 -36.34 -7.89 -4.08
C GLY A 66 -35.60 -7.66 -5.39
N TYR A 67 -34.33 -8.07 -5.38
CA TYR A 67 -33.36 -7.78 -6.41
C TYR A 67 -32.54 -9.04 -6.67
N ARG A 68 -32.27 -9.34 -7.94
CA ARG A 68 -31.35 -10.40 -8.33
C ARG A 68 -30.18 -9.78 -9.09
N PHE A 69 -29.00 -9.91 -8.53
CA PHE A 69 -27.74 -9.48 -9.13
C PHE A 69 -27.13 -10.65 -9.88
N ARG A 70 -26.73 -10.43 -11.12
CA ARG A 70 -26.10 -11.41 -11.99
C ARG A 70 -24.67 -10.99 -12.29
N PHE A 71 -23.75 -11.90 -12.01
CA PHE A 71 -22.32 -11.75 -12.25
C PHE A 71 -21.90 -12.73 -13.33
N MET A 72 -21.65 -12.22 -14.54
CA MET A 72 -21.21 -13.05 -15.66
C MET A 72 -19.70 -12.95 -15.82
N SER A 73 -19.01 -14.09 -15.84
CA SER A 73 -17.60 -14.18 -16.24
C SER A 73 -17.51 -14.84 -17.62
N THR A 74 -16.45 -14.58 -18.39
CA THR A 74 -16.33 -15.05 -19.78
C THR A 74 -16.29 -16.57 -19.92
N ASP A 75 -15.87 -17.28 -18.88
CA ASP A 75 -15.51 -18.70 -18.93
C ASP A 75 -16.24 -19.56 -17.88
N GLU A 76 -17.21 -19.01 -17.15
CA GLU A 76 -17.91 -19.70 -16.05
C GLU A 76 -19.41 -19.48 -16.08
N GLU A 77 -20.12 -20.31 -15.32
CA GLU A 77 -21.54 -20.11 -15.05
C GLU A 77 -21.76 -18.79 -14.31
N ASP A 78 -22.92 -18.18 -14.57
CA ASP A 78 -23.29 -16.94 -13.90
C ASP A 78 -23.51 -17.19 -12.41
N VAL A 79 -22.95 -16.30 -11.59
CA VAL A 79 -23.32 -16.25 -10.17
C VAL A 79 -24.55 -15.35 -10.02
N LEU A 80 -25.61 -15.89 -9.43
CA LEU A 80 -26.86 -15.18 -9.17
C LEU A 80 -27.02 -14.98 -7.66
N ILE A 81 -27.16 -13.72 -7.25
CA ILE A 81 -27.34 -13.37 -5.83
C ILE A 81 -28.66 -12.64 -5.68
N GLU A 82 -29.54 -13.21 -4.86
CA GLU A 82 -30.83 -12.60 -4.53
C GLU A 82 -30.73 -11.84 -3.21
N SER A 83 -31.35 -10.67 -3.15
CA SER A 83 -31.38 -9.82 -1.96
C SER A 83 -32.73 -9.13 -1.85
N ALA A 84 -33.26 -9.06 -0.63
CA ALA A 84 -34.40 -8.21 -0.33
C ALA A 84 -34.02 -6.71 -0.35
N ALA A 85 -32.74 -6.40 -0.13
CA ALA A 85 -32.21 -5.04 -0.22
C ALA A 85 -31.71 -4.73 -1.63
N ASN A 86 -31.73 -3.45 -2.01
CA ASN A 86 -31.17 -2.97 -3.28
C ASN A 86 -29.63 -2.93 -3.28
N THR A 87 -28.99 -3.56 -2.29
CA THR A 87 -27.56 -3.57 -2.06
C THR A 87 -27.03 -4.97 -1.77
N LEU A 88 -25.77 -5.20 -2.14
CA LEU A 88 -24.96 -6.35 -1.75
C LEU A 88 -23.69 -5.89 -1.06
N THR A 89 -23.30 -6.61 -0.01
CA THR A 89 -22.07 -6.41 0.76
C THR A 89 -20.99 -7.42 0.37
N ASP A 90 -19.72 -7.13 0.66
CA ASP A 90 -18.58 -8.03 0.40
C ASP A 90 -18.82 -9.45 0.95
N ALA A 91 -19.33 -9.58 2.18
CA ALA A 91 -19.62 -10.89 2.78
C ALA A 91 -20.59 -11.73 1.93
N GLN A 92 -21.63 -11.11 1.36
CA GLN A 92 -22.58 -11.82 0.49
C GLN A 92 -21.94 -12.24 -0.83
N LEU A 93 -20.97 -11.48 -1.35
CA LEU A 93 -20.23 -11.83 -2.57
C LEU A 93 -19.34 -13.06 -2.33
N GLU A 94 -18.66 -13.11 -1.18
CA GLU A 94 -17.84 -14.26 -0.77
C GLU A 94 -18.67 -15.52 -0.55
N GLU A 95 -19.77 -15.41 0.20
CA GLU A 95 -20.69 -16.52 0.47
C GLU A 95 -21.31 -17.09 -0.81
N SER A 96 -21.49 -16.25 -1.82
CA SER A 96 -22.03 -16.63 -3.13
C SER A 96 -20.99 -17.22 -4.08
N GLY A 97 -19.72 -17.32 -3.65
CA GLY A 97 -18.66 -17.98 -4.39
C GLY A 97 -18.04 -17.14 -5.52
N LEU A 98 -18.10 -15.80 -5.44
CA LEU A 98 -17.32 -14.98 -6.36
C LEU A 98 -15.82 -15.21 -6.13
N ILE A 99 -15.07 -15.26 -7.22
CA ILE A 99 -13.63 -15.55 -7.20
C ILE A 99 -12.86 -14.24 -7.31
N LEU A 100 -11.98 -14.00 -6.33
CA LEU A 100 -11.09 -12.83 -6.36
C LEU A 100 -10.16 -12.85 -7.58
N GLY A 101 -9.89 -11.66 -8.12
CA GLY A 101 -9.08 -11.43 -9.32
C GLY A 101 -9.83 -11.60 -10.64
N LYS A 102 -11.11 -11.99 -10.60
CA LYS A 102 -11.91 -12.13 -11.81
C LYS A 102 -12.66 -10.86 -12.18
N THR A 103 -12.80 -10.68 -13.49
CA THR A 103 -13.64 -9.65 -14.08
C THR A 103 -15.04 -10.22 -14.30
N TYR A 104 -16.04 -9.50 -13.80
CA TYR A 104 -17.46 -9.79 -13.96
C TYR A 104 -18.16 -8.67 -14.71
N ARG A 105 -19.15 -9.02 -15.53
CA ARG A 105 -20.20 -8.11 -15.96
C ARG A 105 -21.36 -8.23 -14.99
N VAL A 106 -21.61 -7.18 -14.23
CA VAL A 106 -22.62 -7.13 -13.18
C VAL A 106 -23.86 -6.44 -13.71
N SER A 107 -25.02 -7.09 -13.61
CA SER A 107 -26.33 -6.58 -14.00
C SER A 107 -27.38 -6.93 -12.95
N VAL A 108 -28.51 -6.24 -12.94
CA VAL A 108 -29.55 -6.44 -11.91
C VAL A 108 -30.92 -6.54 -12.56
N CYS A 109 -31.82 -7.35 -11.99
CA CYS A 109 -33.25 -7.30 -12.24
C CYS A 109 -34.04 -7.13 -10.94
N TYR A 110 -35.24 -6.57 -11.03
CA TYR A 110 -36.18 -6.54 -9.91
C TYR A 110 -36.99 -7.84 -9.87
N MET A 111 -37.21 -8.37 -8.68
CA MET A 111 -37.94 -9.63 -8.46
C MET A 111 -39.37 -9.38 -8.00
N GLY A 112 -40.34 -9.98 -8.69
CA GLY A 112 -41.75 -9.99 -8.28
C GLY A 112 -42.11 -11.22 -7.42
N GLU A 113 -43.39 -11.33 -7.05
CA GLU A 113 -43.95 -12.49 -6.31
C GLU A 113 -43.77 -13.84 -7.03
N THR A 114 -43.63 -13.80 -8.35
CA THR A 114 -43.37 -14.97 -9.19
C THR A 114 -42.22 -14.65 -10.15
N GLU A 115 -41.54 -15.67 -10.68
CA GLU A 115 -40.46 -15.44 -11.66
C GLU A 115 -40.92 -14.68 -12.90
N ALA A 116 -42.18 -14.89 -13.32
CA ALA A 116 -42.78 -14.19 -14.45
C ALA A 116 -43.13 -12.73 -14.14
N ALA A 117 -43.18 -12.35 -12.86
CA ALA A 117 -43.47 -10.99 -12.40
C ALA A 117 -42.20 -10.16 -12.15
N GLY A 118 -41.00 -10.72 -12.37
CA GLY A 118 -39.74 -9.97 -12.35
C GLY A 118 -39.47 -9.21 -13.64
N THR A 119 -38.52 -8.28 -13.60
CA THR A 119 -38.02 -7.63 -14.83
C THR A 119 -36.95 -8.46 -15.52
N GLY A 120 -36.64 -8.09 -16.77
CA GLY A 120 -35.36 -8.47 -17.37
C GLY A 120 -34.17 -7.84 -16.62
N TYR A 121 -32.97 -8.29 -16.95
CA TYR A 121 -31.74 -7.65 -16.49
C TYR A 121 -31.54 -6.31 -17.20
N GLY A 122 -31.19 -5.30 -16.40
CA GLY A 122 -30.83 -3.97 -16.88
C GLY A 122 -29.45 -3.91 -17.54
N GLU A 123 -28.95 -2.67 -17.68
CA GLU A 123 -27.59 -2.44 -18.18
C GLU A 123 -26.53 -3.08 -17.26
N SER A 124 -25.37 -3.43 -17.83
CA SER A 124 -24.29 -4.08 -17.11
C SER A 124 -23.07 -3.18 -16.93
N VAL A 125 -22.37 -3.31 -15.81
CA VAL A 125 -21.06 -2.69 -15.56
C VAL A 125 -19.96 -3.76 -15.51
N SER A 126 -18.79 -3.47 -16.06
CA SER A 126 -17.62 -4.35 -15.92
C SER A 126 -16.87 -4.01 -14.64
N TRP A 127 -16.57 -5.01 -13.82
CA TRP A 127 -15.91 -4.84 -12.52
C TRP A 127 -14.98 -6.01 -12.22
N VAL A 128 -13.85 -5.73 -11.56
CA VAL A 128 -12.89 -6.76 -11.14
C VAL A 128 -13.01 -6.93 -9.64
N TYR A 129 -13.40 -8.12 -9.19
CA TYR A 129 -13.49 -8.40 -7.77
C TYR A 129 -12.09 -8.53 -7.19
N SER A 130 -11.61 -7.52 -6.45
CA SER A 130 -10.23 -7.50 -5.93
C SER A 130 -10.17 -6.88 -4.55
N LYS A 131 -9.30 -7.42 -3.68
CA LYS A 131 -9.07 -6.88 -2.33
C LYS A 131 -7.81 -6.04 -2.27
N VAL A 132 -7.75 -5.10 -1.35
CA VAL A 132 -6.55 -4.31 -1.04
C VAL A 132 -5.82 -4.99 0.11
N LEU A 133 -4.51 -5.21 -0.04
CA LEU A 133 -3.67 -5.75 1.02
C LEU A 133 -3.69 -4.86 2.26
N ASP A 134 -3.54 -5.48 3.43
CA ASP A 134 -3.45 -4.72 4.67
C ASP A 134 -2.18 -3.87 4.75
N LYS A 135 -2.30 -2.78 5.51
CA LYS A 135 -1.21 -1.82 5.72
C LYS A 135 -0.18 -2.48 6.64
N PRO A 136 1.11 -2.58 6.25
CA PRO A 136 2.14 -3.09 7.15
C PRO A 136 2.38 -2.09 8.29
N GLU A 137 2.57 -2.60 9.50
CA GLU A 137 2.97 -1.81 10.67
C GLU A 137 4.50 -1.87 10.80
N ILE A 138 5.12 -0.73 11.09
CA ILE A 138 6.58 -0.60 11.14
C ILE A 138 7.04 -0.42 12.57
N SER A 139 8.13 -1.08 12.94
CA SER A 139 8.84 -0.87 14.20
C SER A 139 10.34 -0.64 13.97
N ILE A 140 10.99 0.06 14.89
CA ILE A 140 12.42 0.40 14.82
C ILE A 140 13.14 -0.07 16.08
N ASP A 141 14.25 -0.76 15.87
CA ASP A 141 15.23 -1.09 16.90
C ASP A 141 16.47 -0.20 16.70
N GLU A 142 16.53 0.90 17.45
CA GLU A 142 17.64 1.85 17.40
C GLU A 142 18.98 1.30 17.92
N ILE A 143 18.92 0.26 18.77
CA ILE A 143 20.11 -0.33 19.37
C ILE A 143 20.84 -1.17 18.32
N ASN A 144 20.09 -2.04 17.64
CA ASN A 144 20.58 -2.94 16.61
C ASN A 144 20.55 -2.35 15.19
N GLN A 145 20.00 -1.15 15.03
CA GLN A 145 19.89 -0.42 13.76
C GLN A 145 19.10 -1.19 12.69
N VAL A 146 17.97 -1.77 13.10
CA VAL A 146 17.07 -2.55 12.23
C VAL A 146 15.68 -1.94 12.26
N ILE A 147 15.08 -1.76 11.08
CA ILE A 147 13.65 -1.49 10.92
C ILE A 147 12.99 -2.79 10.50
N SER A 148 11.85 -3.12 11.10
CA SER A 148 11.07 -4.30 10.74
C SER A 148 9.61 -3.94 10.54
N TRP A 149 8.88 -4.81 9.83
CA TRP A 149 7.46 -4.63 9.60
C TRP A 149 6.68 -5.93 9.72
N THR A 150 5.38 -5.82 9.99
CA THR A 150 4.49 -6.97 10.11
C THR A 150 4.32 -7.69 8.77
N GLU A 151 4.21 -9.01 8.84
CA GLU A 151 3.79 -9.81 7.69
C GLU A 151 2.35 -9.45 7.31
N VAL A 152 2.11 -9.25 6.02
CA VAL A 152 0.79 -8.97 5.45
C VAL A 152 0.34 -10.21 4.68
N GLU A 153 -0.84 -10.75 5.03
CA GLU A 153 -1.40 -11.92 4.36
C GLU A 153 -1.57 -11.66 2.85
N ASN A 154 -1.26 -12.66 2.02
CA ASN A 154 -1.28 -12.59 0.55
C ASN A 154 -0.28 -11.61 -0.10
N ALA A 155 0.60 -10.97 0.68
CA ALA A 155 1.72 -10.22 0.15
C ALA A 155 2.88 -11.15 -0.23
N ASP A 156 3.40 -11.00 -1.44
CA ASP A 156 4.58 -11.73 -1.93
C ASP A 156 5.89 -10.98 -1.65
N TYR A 157 5.81 -9.66 -1.56
CA TYR A 157 6.98 -8.79 -1.31
C TYR A 157 6.57 -7.41 -0.81
N TYR A 158 7.58 -6.65 -0.42
CA TYR A 158 7.44 -5.30 0.10
C TYR A 158 8.28 -4.34 -0.73
N VAL A 159 7.74 -3.15 -1.00
CA VAL A 159 8.52 -2.04 -1.53
C VAL A 159 8.79 -1.09 -0.38
N VAL A 160 10.06 -0.97 -0.05
CA VAL A 160 10.56 -0.14 1.04
C VAL A 160 11.03 1.17 0.45
N HIS A 161 10.52 2.26 1.01
CA HIS A 161 10.82 3.61 0.61
C HIS A 161 11.52 4.35 1.74
N TYR A 162 12.66 4.95 1.45
CA TYR A 162 13.41 5.67 2.47
C TYR A 162 14.23 6.83 1.93
N LYS A 163 14.43 7.83 2.80
CA LYS A 163 15.32 8.96 2.51
C LYS A 163 16.69 8.73 3.13
N ASN A 164 17.72 8.62 2.28
CA ASN A 164 19.11 8.55 2.74
C ASN A 164 19.89 9.79 2.24
N GLY A 165 20.00 10.80 3.11
CA GLY A 165 20.61 12.08 2.73
C GLY A 165 19.63 12.92 1.89
N SER A 166 20.06 13.38 0.73
CA SER A 166 19.21 14.11 -0.23
C SER A 166 18.40 13.18 -1.14
N SER A 167 18.75 11.90 -1.21
CA SER A 167 18.15 10.95 -2.15
C SER A 167 17.00 10.16 -1.52
N PHE A 168 15.95 9.96 -2.32
CA PHE A 168 14.86 9.06 -2.00
C PHE A 168 15.07 7.73 -2.73
N VAL A 169 15.07 6.64 -1.99
CA VAL A 169 15.33 5.28 -2.49
C VAL A 169 14.06 4.47 -2.37
N SER A 170 13.80 3.63 -3.39
CA SER A 170 12.71 2.66 -3.42
C SER A 170 13.29 1.32 -3.83
N GLN A 171 13.11 0.29 -3.01
CA GLN A 171 13.69 -1.02 -3.27
C GLN A 171 12.75 -2.15 -2.82
N LYS A 172 12.78 -3.25 -3.59
CA LYS A 172 12.01 -4.46 -3.34
C LYS A 172 12.70 -5.34 -2.27
N TYR A 173 11.92 -5.80 -1.30
CA TYR A 173 12.33 -6.71 -0.23
C TYR A 173 11.38 -7.89 -0.12
N TYR A 174 11.95 -9.07 0.14
CA TYR A 174 11.22 -10.29 0.49
C TYR A 174 11.36 -10.63 1.98
N SER A 175 12.32 -10.01 2.67
CA SER A 175 12.44 -10.05 4.13
C SER A 175 11.46 -9.09 4.77
N LEU A 176 11.22 -9.25 6.07
CA LEU A 176 10.40 -8.37 6.91
C LEU A 176 11.23 -7.34 7.69
N SER A 177 12.49 -7.15 7.30
CA SER A 177 13.43 -6.29 7.99
C SER A 177 14.43 -5.64 7.04
N PHE A 178 14.96 -4.49 7.49
CA PHE A 178 15.93 -3.67 6.81
C PHE A 178 16.99 -3.18 7.80
N ASP A 179 18.26 -3.50 7.54
CA ASP A 179 19.41 -3.00 8.29
C ASP A 179 19.82 -1.62 7.76
N TYR A 180 19.80 -0.62 8.64
CA TYR A 180 20.16 0.77 8.31
C TYR A 180 21.48 1.22 8.94
N SER A 181 22.30 0.29 9.45
CA SER A 181 23.58 0.60 10.10
C SER A 181 24.56 1.40 9.23
N SER A 182 24.49 1.22 7.92
CA SER A 182 25.32 1.90 6.93
C SER A 182 24.80 3.27 6.47
N TRP A 183 23.66 3.73 7.00
CA TRP A 183 23.09 5.02 6.60
C TRP A 183 23.91 6.19 7.12
N VAL A 184 24.01 7.25 6.31
CA VAL A 184 24.60 8.50 6.79
C VAL A 184 23.74 9.09 7.90
N GLY A 185 24.36 9.81 8.84
CA GLY A 185 23.65 10.50 9.91
C GLY A 185 22.67 11.54 9.35
N GLY A 186 21.57 11.80 10.07
CA GLY A 186 20.60 12.84 9.70
C GLY A 186 19.17 12.44 9.96
N ASP A 187 18.25 13.32 9.57
CA ASP A 187 16.82 13.05 9.60
C ASP A 187 16.43 12.04 8.51
N LYS A 188 15.67 11.03 8.91
CA LYS A 188 15.23 9.93 8.05
C LYS A 188 13.72 9.88 7.99
N GLU A 189 13.22 9.45 6.83
CA GLU A 189 11.84 9.06 6.61
C GLU A 189 11.85 7.67 5.98
N PHE A 190 11.00 6.78 6.48
CA PHE A 190 10.87 5.40 6.03
C PHE A 190 9.40 4.98 6.01
N TYR A 191 8.98 4.29 4.96
CA TYR A 191 7.66 3.64 4.89
C TYR A 191 7.70 2.43 3.96
N VAL A 192 6.69 1.56 4.09
CA VAL A 192 6.61 0.28 3.39
C VAL A 192 5.24 0.14 2.73
N VAL A 193 5.23 -0.48 1.55
CA VAL A 193 4.03 -0.90 0.82
C VAL A 193 4.11 -2.40 0.58
N ALA A 194 3.03 -3.13 0.90
CA ALA A 194 2.92 -4.55 0.61
C ALA A 194 2.37 -4.77 -0.80
N HIS A 195 2.92 -5.75 -1.51
CA HIS A 195 2.57 -6.09 -2.88
C HIS A 195 2.32 -7.59 -3.03
N SER A 196 1.41 -7.93 -3.93
CA SER A 196 1.17 -9.30 -4.38
C SER A 196 1.47 -9.42 -5.87
N ASN A 197 1.98 -10.58 -6.29
CA ASN A 197 2.06 -10.99 -7.68
C ASN A 197 0.70 -11.52 -8.17
N ASN A 198 -0.22 -11.83 -7.26
CA ASN A 198 -1.57 -12.24 -7.61
C ASN A 198 -2.43 -10.99 -7.91
N SER A 199 -2.97 -10.92 -9.13
CA SER A 199 -3.80 -9.82 -9.60
C SER A 199 -5.13 -9.66 -8.85
N ALA A 200 -5.52 -10.66 -8.05
CA ALA A 200 -6.62 -10.57 -7.09
C ALA A 200 -6.41 -9.51 -6.00
N TYR A 201 -5.16 -9.15 -5.72
CA TYR A 201 -4.80 -8.25 -4.64
C TYR A 201 -4.15 -6.97 -5.17
N ARG A 202 -4.76 -5.85 -4.82
CA ARG A 202 -4.20 -4.51 -5.00
C ARG A 202 -3.18 -4.25 -3.89
N CYS A 203 -2.18 -3.42 -4.21
CA CYS A 203 -1.14 -3.02 -3.26
C CYS A 203 -1.75 -2.37 -2.02
N SER A 204 -1.11 -2.53 -0.86
CA SER A 204 -1.58 -1.91 0.37
C SER A 204 -1.53 -0.38 0.29
N GLN A 205 -2.21 0.28 1.21
CA GLN A 205 -1.86 1.66 1.53
C GLN A 205 -0.43 1.71 2.09
N VAL A 206 0.22 2.88 1.96
CA VAL A 206 1.52 3.11 2.61
C VAL A 206 1.38 2.93 4.12
N SER A 207 2.38 2.31 4.74
CA SER A 207 2.50 2.29 6.20
C SER A 207 2.47 3.70 6.79
N GLU A 208 2.35 3.77 8.11
CA GLU A 208 2.68 5.02 8.79
C GLU A 208 4.14 5.38 8.53
N LYS A 209 4.37 6.66 8.23
CA LYS A 209 5.71 7.16 7.95
C LYS A 209 6.50 7.21 9.24
N LEU A 210 7.53 6.38 9.33
CA LEU A 210 8.49 6.44 10.40
C LEU A 210 9.46 7.60 10.14
N LYS A 211 9.48 8.57 11.05
CA LYS A 211 10.41 9.70 11.02
C LYS A 211 11.30 9.65 12.25
N PHE A 212 12.60 9.61 12.06
CA PHE A 212 13.57 9.50 13.15
C PHE A 212 14.90 10.17 12.79
N GLN A 213 15.67 10.53 13.81
CA GLN A 213 17.01 11.08 13.63
C GLN A 213 18.02 9.94 13.76
N HIS A 214 18.67 9.57 12.66
CA HIS A 214 19.72 8.57 12.69
C HIS A 214 21.05 9.18 13.13
N LYS A 215 21.66 8.59 14.17
CA LYS A 215 23.05 8.86 14.55
C LYS A 215 23.94 7.79 13.95
N TYR A 216 24.71 8.18 12.95
CA TYR A 216 25.71 7.31 12.34
C TYR A 216 26.79 6.94 13.35
N ARG A 217 27.13 5.65 13.39
CA ARG A 217 28.20 5.13 14.26
C ARG A 217 29.50 5.10 13.47
N MET A 218 30.42 5.98 13.82
CA MET A 218 31.74 6.09 13.21
C MET A 218 32.55 4.81 13.45
N LEU A 219 33.35 4.43 12.46
CA LEU A 219 34.23 3.28 12.49
C LEU A 219 35.52 3.58 13.25
N GLN A 220 36.12 2.55 13.84
CA GLN A 220 37.35 2.68 14.62
C GLN A 220 38.57 3.04 13.76
N VAL A 221 39.59 3.62 14.41
CA VAL A 221 40.91 3.81 13.81
C VAL A 221 41.52 2.45 13.48
N SER A 222 42.00 2.27 12.26
CA SER A 222 42.64 1.02 11.82
C SER A 222 44.09 0.95 12.27
N SER A 223 44.84 2.04 12.12
CA SER A 223 46.19 2.18 12.66
C SER A 223 46.57 3.64 12.85
N ALA A 224 47.55 3.89 13.72
CA ALA A 224 48.15 5.19 13.90
C ALA A 224 49.62 5.07 14.33
N THR A 225 50.47 5.88 13.70
CA THR A 225 51.92 5.92 13.97
C THR A 225 52.37 7.35 14.19
N PHE A 226 53.27 7.56 15.14
CA PHE A 226 53.87 8.86 15.45
C PHE A 226 55.38 8.77 15.33
N ASN A 227 55.98 9.66 14.56
CA ASN A 227 57.44 9.77 14.48
C ASN A 227 57.90 10.86 15.47
N SER A 228 58.63 10.46 16.50
CA SER A 228 59.09 11.37 17.56
C SER A 228 60.16 12.35 17.11
N SER A 229 60.89 12.02 16.03
CA SER A 229 62.02 12.80 15.52
C SER A 229 61.55 14.01 14.69
N ASN A 230 60.39 13.89 14.01
CA ASN A 230 59.79 14.98 13.23
C ASN A 230 58.43 15.48 13.75
N PHE A 231 57.90 14.86 14.81
CA PHE A 231 56.64 15.20 15.50
C PHE A 231 55.37 15.07 14.65
N TYR A 232 55.39 14.20 13.64
CA TYR A 232 54.22 13.95 12.79
C TYR A 232 53.51 12.65 13.15
N LEU A 233 52.19 12.75 13.29
CA LEU A 233 51.26 11.65 13.42
C LEU A 233 50.66 11.31 12.04
N SER A 234 50.56 10.01 11.78
CA SER A 234 49.84 9.43 10.65
C SER A 234 48.72 8.53 11.18
N VAL A 235 47.53 8.62 10.60
CA VAL A 235 46.33 7.88 11.01
C VAL A 235 45.68 7.22 9.80
N VAL A 236 45.25 5.98 9.95
CA VAL A 236 44.55 5.21 8.93
C VAL A 236 43.16 4.82 9.42
N LEU A 237 42.15 5.09 8.60
CA LEU A 237 40.73 4.92 8.91
C LEU A 237 40.00 4.17 7.80
N GLN A 238 38.88 3.53 8.14
CA GLN A 238 38.00 2.83 7.18
C GLN A 238 37.00 3.77 6.48
N GLU A 239 36.92 5.02 6.91
CA GLU A 239 35.99 6.01 6.41
C GLU A 239 36.63 7.40 6.36
N GLN A 240 36.11 8.25 5.46
CA GLN A 240 36.53 9.63 5.36
C GLN A 240 35.91 10.46 6.49
N ILE A 241 36.74 11.06 7.33
CA ILE A 241 36.31 11.98 8.40
C ILE A 241 37.12 13.27 8.35
N SER A 242 36.62 14.32 9.01
CA SER A 242 37.26 15.64 9.04
C SER A 242 38.06 15.93 10.31
N TYR A 243 37.76 15.23 11.41
CA TYR A 243 38.37 15.50 12.71
C TYR A 243 38.65 14.20 13.47
N ILE A 244 39.72 14.21 14.24
CA ILE A 244 40.03 13.20 15.26
C ILE A 244 40.21 13.87 16.61
N GLU A 245 40.03 13.08 17.67
CA GLU A 245 40.44 13.44 19.01
C GLU A 245 41.78 12.76 19.31
N VAL A 246 42.75 13.52 19.77
CA VAL A 246 44.09 13.05 20.15
C VAL A 246 44.26 13.28 21.64
N ASP A 247 44.49 12.21 22.40
CA ASP A 247 44.84 12.27 23.82
C ASP A 247 46.36 12.16 23.99
N ILE A 248 46.95 13.11 24.70
CA ILE A 248 48.38 13.11 25.03
C ILE A 248 48.49 13.24 26.55
N ASN A 249 48.90 12.15 27.20
CA ASN A 249 49.01 12.06 28.67
C ASN A 249 47.73 12.48 29.41
N GLY A 250 46.55 12.08 28.91
CA GLY A 250 45.26 12.36 29.55
C GLY A 250 44.68 13.74 29.25
N LYS A 251 45.32 14.52 28.35
CA LYS A 251 44.75 15.76 27.82
C LYS A 251 44.35 15.58 26.36
N SER A 252 43.09 15.85 26.06
CA SER A 252 42.51 15.63 24.74
C SER A 252 42.47 16.90 23.89
N TYR A 253 42.70 16.71 22.59
CA TYR A 253 42.78 17.76 21.57
C TYR A 253 41.97 17.34 20.35
N VAL A 254 41.09 18.21 19.86
CA VAL A 254 40.39 17.98 18.59
C VAL A 254 41.23 18.54 17.45
N VAL A 255 41.58 17.69 16.50
CA VAL A 255 42.48 18.02 15.40
C VAL A 255 41.75 17.85 14.07
N LYS A 256 41.78 18.89 13.24
CA LYS A 256 41.31 18.81 11.86
C LYS A 256 42.32 17.99 11.05
N LEU A 257 41.82 16.98 10.35
CA LEU A 257 42.65 16.15 9.50
C LEU A 257 43.05 16.88 8.21
N PRO A 258 44.27 16.63 7.69
CA PRO A 258 44.71 17.11 6.38
C PRO A 258 44.01 16.35 5.24
N GLU A 259 44.37 16.66 3.99
CA GLU A 259 43.92 15.85 2.85
C GLU A 259 44.38 14.39 2.99
N TYR A 260 43.52 13.46 2.60
CA TYR A 260 43.77 12.04 2.70
C TYR A 260 44.35 11.47 1.41
N LYS A 261 45.08 10.35 1.54
CA LYS A 261 45.43 9.43 0.46
C LYS A 261 44.55 8.20 0.58
N TYR A 262 43.80 7.87 -0.47
CA TYR A 262 42.97 6.66 -0.50
C TYR A 262 43.76 5.48 -1.08
N ASN A 263 43.78 4.36 -0.35
CA ASN A 263 44.41 3.13 -0.80
C ASN A 263 43.36 2.21 -1.43
N TYR A 264 43.35 2.10 -2.75
CA TYR A 264 42.36 1.30 -3.50
C TYR A 264 42.42 -0.21 -3.23
N THR A 265 43.58 -0.74 -2.79
CA THR A 265 43.71 -2.18 -2.51
C THR A 265 43.09 -2.54 -1.17
N SER A 266 43.34 -1.73 -0.14
CA SER A 266 42.84 -1.97 1.24
C SER A 266 41.53 -1.25 1.56
N HIS A 267 41.08 -0.34 0.69
CA HIS A 267 39.91 0.52 0.91
C HIS A 267 40.02 1.39 2.18
N LEU A 268 41.22 1.89 2.47
CA LEU A 268 41.53 2.69 3.66
C LEU A 268 41.91 4.13 3.29
N TYR A 269 41.59 5.05 4.21
CA TYR A 269 41.91 6.47 4.14
C TYR A 269 43.11 6.75 5.05
N GLN A 270 44.21 7.22 4.46
CA GLN A 270 45.45 7.55 5.17
C GLN A 270 45.62 9.06 5.26
N TYR A 271 45.83 9.55 6.47
CA TYR A 271 46.05 10.94 6.81
C TYR A 271 47.46 11.09 7.36
N GLU A 272 48.29 11.94 6.75
CA GLU A 272 49.69 12.15 7.12
C GLU A 272 49.97 13.62 7.41
N GLY A 273 51.00 13.89 8.23
CA GLY A 273 51.45 15.26 8.46
C GLY A 273 50.69 16.00 9.56
N ILE A 274 50.05 15.28 10.48
CA ILE A 274 49.41 15.88 11.66
C ILE A 274 50.51 16.27 12.66
N ASN A 275 50.81 17.56 12.77
CA ASN A 275 51.92 18.05 13.59
C ASN A 275 51.53 18.17 15.08
N LEU A 276 52.23 17.45 15.95
CA LEU A 276 52.02 17.47 17.41
C LEU A 276 53.16 18.14 18.18
N LYS A 277 54.10 18.82 17.51
CA LYS A 277 55.33 19.38 18.12
C LYS A 277 55.07 20.29 19.33
N THR A 278 53.98 21.05 19.29
CA THR A 278 53.66 22.04 20.33
C THR A 278 53.07 21.42 21.61
N VAL A 279 52.58 20.18 21.53
CA VAL A 279 51.86 19.51 22.62
C VAL A 279 52.56 18.24 23.11
N TYR A 280 53.42 17.64 22.29
CA TYR A 280 54.18 16.44 22.64
C TYR A 280 55.30 16.72 23.65
N LYS A 281 55.53 15.76 24.53
CA LYS A 281 56.68 15.69 25.43
C LYS A 281 57.26 14.28 25.38
N GLU A 282 58.57 14.16 25.54
CA GLU A 282 59.25 12.86 25.56
C GLU A 282 58.62 11.93 26.61
N GLY A 283 58.43 10.65 26.24
CA GLY A 283 57.77 9.65 27.07
C GLY A 283 56.23 9.77 27.12
N ALA A 284 55.62 10.65 26.32
CA ALA A 284 54.16 10.77 26.30
C ALA A 284 53.48 9.55 25.68
N THR A 285 52.35 9.16 26.26
CA THR A 285 51.42 8.21 25.63
C THR A 285 50.46 9.00 24.74
N ILE A 286 50.34 8.58 23.48
CA ILE A 286 49.43 9.17 22.50
C ILE A 286 48.33 8.18 22.18
N LYS A 287 47.07 8.63 22.23
CA LYS A 287 45.92 7.87 21.79
C LYS A 287 45.07 8.67 20.82
N VAL A 288 44.38 8.00 19.91
CA VAL A 288 43.52 8.65 18.91
C VAL A 288 42.18 7.94 18.78
N LYS A 289 41.14 8.70 18.45
CA LYS A 289 39.84 8.17 18.02
C LYS A 289 39.15 9.14 17.07
N PRO A 290 38.16 8.70 16.29
CA PRO A 290 37.35 9.59 15.46
C PRO A 290 36.61 10.62 16.32
N TYR A 291 36.49 11.86 15.83
CA TYR A 291 35.73 12.91 16.50
C TYR A 291 34.43 13.21 15.73
N PRO A 292 33.25 13.08 16.36
CA PRO A 292 31.97 13.42 15.72
C PRO A 292 31.90 14.92 15.42
N SER A 293 31.85 15.29 14.14
CA SER A 293 31.84 16.70 13.73
C SER A 293 30.47 17.38 13.82
N ASN A 294 29.40 16.61 14.05
CA ASN A 294 28.03 17.10 14.18
C ASN A 294 27.18 16.14 15.04
N ASP A 295 25.98 16.57 15.42
CA ASP A 295 25.07 15.83 16.30
C ASP A 295 24.47 14.56 15.68
N HIS A 296 24.69 14.35 14.39
CA HIS A 296 24.24 13.16 13.65
C HIS A 296 25.31 12.08 13.55
N MET A 297 26.50 12.30 14.13
CA MET A 297 27.57 11.32 14.20
C MET A 297 27.84 10.95 15.66
N SER A 298 28.28 9.73 15.89
CA SER A 298 28.68 9.26 17.21
C SER A 298 29.81 8.26 17.11
N TYR A 299 30.68 8.23 18.11
CA TYR A 299 31.71 7.22 18.25
C TYR A 299 31.60 6.59 19.64
N LYS A 300 31.52 5.25 19.70
CA LYS A 300 31.40 4.48 20.95
C LYS A 300 32.55 3.45 21.14
N GLY A 301 33.56 3.48 20.28
CA GLY A 301 34.70 2.58 20.37
C GLY A 301 35.78 3.04 21.36
N ASP A 302 36.77 2.19 21.56
CA ASP A 302 37.92 2.48 22.42
C ASP A 302 38.95 3.38 21.73
N TRP A 303 39.74 4.06 22.54
CA TRP A 303 40.90 4.80 22.06
C TRP A 303 41.95 3.87 21.42
N PHE A 304 42.40 4.21 20.21
CA PHE A 304 43.51 3.52 19.57
C PHE A 304 44.84 4.06 20.15
N THR A 305 45.69 3.17 20.66
CA THR A 305 47.02 3.56 21.17
C THR A 305 48.00 3.68 20.02
N VAL A 306 48.56 4.87 19.84
CA VAL A 306 49.47 5.19 18.73
C VAL A 306 50.82 4.51 18.94
N ILE A 307 51.36 3.92 17.86
CA ILE A 307 52.71 3.36 17.86
C ILE A 307 53.71 4.51 17.69
N ILE A 308 54.62 4.68 18.66
CA ILE A 308 55.66 5.72 18.61
C ILE A 308 56.93 5.09 18.03
N ASN A 309 57.37 5.62 16.89
CA ASN A 309 58.63 5.27 16.26
C ASN A 309 59.70 6.26 16.71
N ASN A 310 60.71 5.74 17.40
CA ASN A 310 61.93 6.46 17.70
C ASN A 310 62.93 6.09 16.59
N ASP A 311 63.11 6.97 15.62
CA ASP A 311 64.29 6.92 14.76
C ASP A 311 65.50 7.45 15.53
#